data_AF-A0A661ZBK7-F1
#
_entry.id   AF-A0A661ZBK7-F1
#
_cell.length_a   1.000
_cell.length_b   1.000
_cell.length_c   1.000
_cell.angle_alpha   90.00
_cell.angle_beta   90.00
_cell.angle_gamma   90.00
#
_symmetry.space_group_name_H-M   'P 1'
#
loop_
_entity.id
_entity.type
_entity.pdbx_description
1 polymer ?
#
loop_
_entity_poly.entity_id
_entity_poly.type
_entity_poly.pdbx_seq_one_letter_code
_entity_poly.pdbx_strand_id
1 'polypeptide(L)'
;MQREKNPFKFGKIVTGNNFCNRKQELKEVKQYISDGYSVWLYSPRRYGKSSLIKKAFSELENIKLVYLDLYNISSIDDFCRKYSSMLASELFDWTDDIKVLTKKMTRYFQNLYPKISFDETGSPSFSLEAKQISSMTDIEKILNIPGTISKEKKQQICIAFDEFQEIERIDPFMINWMRSAFQTQDNVSYIFLGSKQSLMRNIFSSTNSPFYEFAIKMDIKPISYNDLFGFIKSKFVEQEMHVSDKTIDGILQVSECHPHFTQYFASVVFNCIRDGENQEADNFRELWLNKIINGQSVIFQNIFDQLSNNQRRVFILLAILDEKDELFSEKTRAKYKLPASSSINTILKALIKKDLIHKADKSYKINNPVFKAWLKQIK
;
A
#
# COMPACT_ATOMS: atom_id res chain seq x y z
N MET A 1 -13.95 10.07 35.24
CA MET A 1 -13.03 10.45 34.13
C MET A 1 -13.31 9.54 32.95
N GLN A 2 -13.74 10.08 31.81
CA GLN A 2 -13.69 9.31 30.55
C GLN A 2 -12.22 8.96 30.32
N ARG A 3 -11.91 7.66 30.16
CA ARG A 3 -10.55 7.23 29.83
C ARG A 3 -10.16 7.87 28.49
N GLU A 4 -9.08 8.64 28.49
CA GLU A 4 -8.49 9.22 27.27
C GLU A 4 -8.27 8.12 26.23
N LYS A 5 -8.94 8.26 25.10
CA LYS A 5 -8.98 7.25 24.06
C LYS A 5 -7.73 7.40 23.22
N ASN A 6 -6.96 6.32 23.07
CA ASN A 6 -5.72 6.35 22.28
C ASN A 6 -5.98 6.90 20.86
N PRO A 7 -5.35 8.03 20.48
CA PRO A 7 -5.70 8.75 19.26
C PRO A 7 -4.98 8.19 18.03
N PHE A 8 -3.98 7.33 18.21
CA PHE A 8 -3.15 6.80 17.13
C PHE A 8 -3.83 5.61 16.44
N LYS A 9 -3.79 5.59 15.10
CA LYS A 9 -4.42 4.54 14.29
C LYS A 9 -3.40 3.87 13.37
N PHE A 10 -3.29 2.56 13.50
CA PHE A 10 -2.42 1.72 12.66
C PHE A 10 -3.16 0.44 12.24
N GLY A 11 -2.64 -0.26 11.23
CA GLY A 11 -3.25 -1.48 10.68
C GLY A 11 -4.53 -1.29 9.86
N LYS A 12 -5.00 -0.05 9.65
CA LYS A 12 -6.17 0.28 8.82
C LYS A 12 -5.88 1.48 7.93
N ILE A 13 -6.71 1.66 6.90
CA ILE A 13 -6.69 2.88 6.07
C ILE A 13 -7.04 4.06 6.97
N VAL A 14 -6.18 5.09 6.95
CA VAL A 14 -6.34 6.30 7.75
C VAL A 14 -6.88 7.44 6.89
N THR A 15 -7.93 8.11 7.39
CA THR A 15 -8.58 9.26 6.77
C THR A 15 -8.74 10.40 7.79
N GLY A 16 -9.05 11.60 7.29
CA GLY A 16 -9.29 12.79 8.11
C GLY A 16 -8.10 13.15 9.01
N ASN A 17 -8.38 13.45 10.28
CA ASN A 17 -7.39 13.91 11.27
C ASN A 17 -6.32 12.86 11.64
N ASN A 18 -6.38 11.65 11.08
CA ASN A 18 -5.37 10.59 11.28
C ASN A 18 -4.45 10.42 10.07
N PHE A 19 -4.68 11.16 8.99
CA PHE A 19 -3.82 11.18 7.81
C PHE A 19 -2.66 12.17 8.04
N CYS A 20 -1.49 11.64 8.38
CA CYS A 20 -0.31 12.46 8.67
C CYS A 20 0.28 13.05 7.38
N ASN A 21 0.56 14.35 7.42
CA ASN A 21 1.18 15.22 6.41
C ASN A 21 1.86 14.51 5.22
N ARG A 22 1.10 14.34 4.13
CA ARG A 22 1.58 13.97 2.78
C ARG A 22 1.12 15.01 1.76
N LYS A 23 1.28 16.28 2.08
CA LYS A 23 0.69 17.40 1.32
C LYS A 23 1.24 17.47 -0.11
N GLN A 24 2.53 17.24 -0.28
CA GLN A 24 3.17 17.28 -1.60
C GLN A 24 2.71 16.09 -2.45
N GLU A 25 2.73 14.88 -1.91
CA GLU A 25 2.30 13.69 -2.63
C GLU A 25 0.81 13.74 -2.95
N LEU A 26 -0.02 14.27 -2.04
CA LEU A 26 -1.44 14.48 -2.28
C LEU A 26 -1.68 15.50 -3.41
N LYS A 27 -0.91 16.59 -3.43
CA LYS A 27 -0.98 17.58 -4.51
C LYS A 27 -0.57 16.96 -5.85
N GLU A 28 0.52 16.21 -5.87
CA GLU A 28 1.05 15.56 -7.07
C GLU A 28 0.09 14.50 -7.63
N VAL A 29 -0.45 13.61 -6.77
CA VAL A 29 -1.47 12.63 -7.18
C VAL A 29 -2.69 13.32 -7.79
N LYS A 30 -3.21 14.37 -7.13
CA LYS A 30 -4.37 15.11 -7.64
C LYS A 30 -4.07 15.76 -8.99
N GLN A 31 -2.88 16.35 -9.15
CA GLN A 31 -2.45 16.94 -10.41
C GLN A 31 -2.40 15.90 -11.53
N TYR A 32 -1.76 14.74 -11.29
CA TYR A 32 -1.73 13.67 -12.29
C TYR A 32 -3.12 13.19 -12.68
N ILE A 33 -4.02 13.02 -11.70
CA ILE A 33 -5.41 12.63 -11.98
C ILE A 33 -6.10 13.69 -12.83
N SER A 34 -6.03 14.96 -12.44
CA SER A 34 -6.65 16.08 -13.18
C SER A 34 -6.12 16.21 -14.60
N ASP A 35 -4.82 16.01 -14.80
CA ASP A 35 -4.17 16.06 -16.12
C ASP A 35 -4.39 14.78 -16.95
N GLY A 36 -5.06 13.76 -16.40
CA GLY A 36 -5.35 12.51 -17.10
C GLY A 36 -4.15 11.57 -17.21
N TYR A 37 -3.10 11.77 -16.42
CA TYR A 37 -1.93 10.89 -16.41
C TYR A 37 -2.18 9.60 -15.63
N SER A 38 -1.74 8.48 -16.19
CA SER A 38 -1.67 7.22 -15.45
C SER A 38 -0.39 7.15 -14.62
N VAL A 39 -0.50 6.68 -13.38
CA VAL A 39 0.58 6.70 -12.39
C VAL A 39 0.66 5.35 -11.67
N TRP A 40 1.87 4.90 -11.35
CA TRP A 40 2.06 3.79 -10.42
C TRP A 40 2.87 4.23 -9.20
N LEU A 41 2.36 3.89 -8.01
CA LEU A 41 2.99 4.30 -6.75
C LEU A 41 4.04 3.29 -6.31
N TYR A 42 5.29 3.77 -6.18
CA TYR A 42 6.41 2.98 -5.70
C TYR A 42 6.74 3.32 -4.25
N SER A 43 6.48 2.39 -3.35
CA SER A 43 6.95 2.47 -1.95
C SER A 43 6.87 1.12 -1.25
N PRO A 44 7.59 0.96 -0.13
CA PRO A 44 7.47 -0.24 0.69
C PRO A 44 6.05 -0.44 1.25
N ARG A 45 5.84 -1.60 1.88
CA ARG A 45 4.57 -1.95 2.51
C ARG A 45 4.24 -0.97 3.64
N ARG A 46 2.94 -0.69 3.84
CA ARG A 46 2.44 0.13 4.96
C ARG A 46 2.92 1.60 4.97
N TYR A 47 3.33 2.14 3.82
CA TYR A 47 3.61 3.57 3.64
C TYR A 47 2.35 4.42 3.46
N GLY A 48 1.17 3.82 3.33
CA GLY A 48 -0.10 4.57 3.25
C GLY A 48 -0.55 4.94 1.83
N LYS A 49 -0.11 4.19 0.80
CA LYS A 49 -0.56 4.33 -0.60
C LYS A 49 -2.08 4.39 -0.75
N SER A 50 -2.77 3.38 -0.23
CA SER A 50 -4.25 3.29 -0.28
C SER A 50 -4.92 4.46 0.46
N SER A 51 -4.35 4.92 1.58
CA SER A 51 -4.85 6.09 2.32
C SER A 51 -4.64 7.39 1.54
N LEU A 52 -3.50 7.54 0.86
CA LEU A 52 -3.20 8.69 0.00
C LEU A 52 -4.19 8.78 -1.17
N ILE A 53 -4.43 7.67 -1.88
CA ILE A 53 -5.37 7.66 -3.02
C ILE A 53 -6.80 7.90 -2.57
N LYS A 54 -7.27 7.25 -1.51
CA LYS A 54 -8.62 7.50 -0.99
C LYS A 54 -8.81 8.94 -0.51
N LYS A 55 -7.75 9.55 0.07
CA LYS A 55 -7.77 10.96 0.43
C LYS A 55 -7.82 11.87 -0.79
N ALA A 56 -7.01 11.60 -1.82
CA ALA A 56 -7.06 12.32 -3.10
C ALA A 56 -8.46 12.22 -3.73
N PHE A 57 -9.03 11.02 -3.75
CA PHE A 57 -10.35 10.77 -4.31
C PHE A 57 -11.45 11.54 -3.58
N SER A 58 -11.36 11.66 -2.25
CA SER A 58 -12.33 12.44 -1.48
C SER A 58 -12.24 13.96 -1.67
N GLU A 59 -11.15 14.47 -2.27
CA GLU A 59 -10.90 15.91 -2.47
C GLU A 59 -10.99 16.33 -3.94
N LEU A 60 -11.19 15.38 -4.86
CA LEU A 60 -11.34 15.66 -6.28
C LEU A 60 -12.83 15.76 -6.61
N GLU A 61 -13.17 16.84 -7.28
CA GLU A 61 -14.51 17.09 -7.79
C GLU A 61 -14.52 16.92 -9.31
N ASN A 62 -15.70 16.66 -9.89
CA ASN A 62 -15.94 16.60 -11.34
C ASN A 62 -15.23 15.45 -12.10
N ILE A 63 -14.53 14.57 -11.40
CA ILE A 63 -13.92 13.35 -11.96
C ILE A 63 -14.64 12.14 -11.36
N LYS A 64 -14.99 11.15 -12.19
CA LYS A 64 -15.51 9.88 -11.69
C LYS A 64 -14.37 9.00 -11.22
N LEU A 65 -14.47 8.49 -10.01
CA LEU A 65 -13.38 7.83 -9.31
C LEU A 65 -13.79 6.41 -8.97
N VAL A 66 -13.00 5.44 -9.41
CA VAL A 66 -13.25 4.01 -9.19
C VAL A 66 -12.08 3.44 -8.42
N TYR A 67 -12.33 2.68 -7.35
CA TYR A 67 -11.28 2.03 -6.57
C TYR A 67 -11.54 0.53 -6.48
N LEU A 68 -10.64 -0.29 -7.04
CA LEU A 68 -10.73 -1.74 -7.01
C LEU A 68 -9.52 -2.34 -6.29
N ASP A 69 -9.75 -3.16 -5.27
CA ASP A 69 -8.71 -3.96 -4.60
C ASP A 69 -8.66 -5.38 -5.20
N LEU A 70 -7.50 -5.76 -5.73
CA LEU A 70 -7.28 -7.03 -6.41
C LEU A 70 -6.82 -8.16 -5.46
N TYR A 71 -6.58 -7.87 -4.18
CA TYR A 71 -6.01 -8.84 -3.23
C TYR A 71 -6.85 -10.13 -3.11
N ASN A 72 -8.17 -9.97 -3.00
CA ASN A 72 -9.13 -11.06 -2.83
C ASN A 72 -9.78 -11.50 -4.15
N ILE A 73 -9.13 -11.26 -5.29
CA ILE A 73 -9.60 -11.73 -6.59
C ILE A 73 -8.86 -13.01 -6.96
N SER A 74 -9.61 -14.06 -7.26
CA SER A 74 -9.09 -15.43 -7.43
C SER A 74 -9.09 -15.93 -8.87
N SER A 75 -9.85 -15.30 -9.78
CA SER A 75 -9.98 -15.72 -11.17
C SER A 75 -10.39 -14.56 -12.08
N ILE A 76 -10.30 -14.77 -13.40
CA ILE A 76 -10.79 -13.82 -14.41
C ILE A 76 -12.29 -13.55 -14.23
N ASP A 77 -13.09 -14.58 -13.97
CA ASP A 77 -14.53 -14.44 -13.78
C ASP A 77 -14.84 -13.56 -12.56
N ASP A 78 -14.14 -13.80 -11.44
CA ASP A 78 -14.25 -13.00 -10.22
C ASP A 78 -13.78 -11.54 -10.45
N PHE A 79 -12.69 -11.34 -11.20
CA PHE A 79 -12.25 -10.01 -11.62
C PHE A 79 -13.35 -9.29 -12.42
N CYS A 80 -13.89 -9.94 -13.44
CA CYS A 80 -14.91 -9.37 -14.32
C CYS A 80 -16.15 -8.96 -13.54
N ARG A 81 -16.63 -9.81 -12.63
CA ARG A 81 -17.81 -9.50 -11.81
C ARG A 81 -17.56 -8.35 -10.84
N LYS A 82 -16.46 -8.38 -10.09
CA LYS A 82 -16.12 -7.33 -9.11
C LYS A 82 -15.84 -6.00 -9.77
N TYR A 83 -15.08 -5.99 -10.87
CA TYR A 83 -14.81 -4.78 -11.63
C TYR A 83 -16.09 -4.22 -12.25
N SER A 84 -16.93 -5.05 -12.88
CA SER A 84 -18.22 -4.62 -13.42
C SER A 84 -19.15 -4.05 -12.36
N SER A 85 -19.21 -4.66 -11.18
CA SER A 85 -19.99 -4.16 -10.04
C SER A 85 -19.51 -2.79 -9.57
N MET A 86 -18.18 -2.59 -9.49
CA MET A 86 -17.60 -1.30 -9.13
C MET A 86 -17.82 -0.23 -10.22
N LEU A 87 -17.73 -0.59 -11.50
CA LEU A 87 -18.07 0.33 -12.60
C LEU A 87 -19.55 0.71 -12.54
N ALA A 88 -20.43 -0.25 -12.26
CA ALA A 88 -21.86 0.00 -12.11
C ALA A 88 -22.15 0.94 -10.93
N SER A 89 -21.52 0.75 -9.76
CA SER A 89 -21.74 1.61 -8.59
C SER A 89 -21.27 3.04 -8.81
N GLU A 90 -20.10 3.24 -9.43
CA GLU A 90 -19.46 4.57 -9.50
C GLU A 90 -19.82 5.38 -10.76
N LEU A 91 -20.07 4.70 -11.89
CA LEU A 91 -20.21 5.36 -13.20
C LEU A 91 -21.66 5.51 -13.69
N PHE A 92 -22.59 4.76 -13.09
CA PHE A 92 -24.02 4.83 -13.43
C PHE A 92 -24.79 5.64 -12.40
N ASP A 93 -25.90 6.21 -12.85
CA ASP A 93 -26.77 6.99 -11.99
C ASP A 93 -27.87 6.08 -11.46
N TRP A 94 -27.79 5.75 -10.18
CA TRP A 94 -28.77 4.88 -9.51
C TRP A 94 -30.07 5.60 -9.15
N THR A 95 -30.16 6.91 -9.42
CA THR A 95 -31.40 7.69 -9.32
C THR A 95 -32.22 7.67 -10.62
N ASP A 96 -31.66 7.15 -11.72
CA ASP A 96 -32.40 6.93 -12.97
C ASP A 96 -33.60 6.00 -12.74
N ASP A 97 -34.66 6.20 -13.53
CA ASP A 97 -35.75 5.23 -13.66
C ASP A 97 -35.20 3.83 -13.96
N ILE A 98 -35.72 2.80 -13.29
CA ILE A 98 -35.21 1.42 -13.40
C ILE A 98 -35.17 0.91 -14.84
N LYS A 99 -36.12 1.32 -15.69
CA LYS A 99 -36.14 0.98 -17.12
C LYS A 99 -34.97 1.62 -17.88
N VAL A 100 -34.65 2.88 -17.57
CA VAL A 100 -33.54 3.62 -18.17
C VAL A 100 -32.21 3.02 -17.73
N LEU A 101 -32.07 2.77 -16.43
CA LEU A 101 -30.88 2.15 -15.85
C LEU A 101 -30.63 0.76 -16.43
N THR A 102 -31.65 -0.09 -16.47
CA THR A 102 -31.56 -1.44 -17.07
C THR A 102 -31.15 -1.36 -18.54
N LYS A 103 -31.73 -0.45 -19.32
CA LYS A 103 -31.36 -0.26 -20.74
C LYS A 103 -29.90 0.17 -20.90
N LYS A 104 -29.42 1.08 -20.05
CA LYS A 104 -28.00 1.49 -20.01
C LYS A 104 -27.12 0.27 -19.68
N MET A 105 -27.42 -0.45 -18.60
CA MET A 105 -26.65 -1.63 -18.17
C MET A 105 -26.59 -2.71 -19.26
N THR A 106 -27.72 -3.08 -19.87
CA THR A 106 -27.74 -4.05 -20.97
C THR A 106 -26.92 -3.61 -22.17
N ARG A 107 -26.83 -2.30 -22.44
CA ARG A 107 -26.00 -1.76 -23.52
C ARG A 107 -24.50 -1.90 -23.24
N TYR A 108 -24.03 -1.68 -22.01
CA TYR A 108 -22.60 -1.77 -21.68
C TYR A 108 -22.16 -3.20 -21.34
N PHE A 109 -23.03 -4.00 -20.73
CA PHE A 109 -22.76 -5.38 -20.31
C PHE A 109 -23.46 -6.41 -21.22
N GLN A 110 -23.42 -6.16 -22.53
CA GLN A 110 -24.07 -7.03 -23.51
C GLN A 110 -23.56 -8.48 -23.40
N ASN A 111 -24.50 -9.44 -23.42
CA ASN A 111 -24.26 -10.88 -23.27
C ASN A 111 -23.77 -11.32 -21.88
N LEU A 112 -23.72 -10.42 -20.90
CA LEU A 112 -23.30 -10.72 -19.52
C LEU A 112 -24.47 -10.84 -18.54
N TYR A 113 -25.70 -10.69 -19.03
CA TYR A 113 -26.95 -10.76 -18.27
C TYR A 113 -26.91 -9.89 -17.00
N PRO A 114 -26.80 -8.55 -17.14
CA PRO A 114 -26.79 -7.65 -16.00
C PRO A 114 -28.14 -7.69 -15.28
N LYS A 115 -28.07 -7.78 -13.95
CA LYS A 115 -29.24 -7.79 -13.06
C LYS A 115 -29.12 -6.67 -12.04
N ILE A 116 -30.25 -6.01 -11.82
CA ILE A 116 -30.45 -5.05 -10.74
C ILE A 116 -31.31 -5.71 -9.68
N SER A 117 -30.80 -5.77 -8.46
CA SER A 117 -31.51 -6.27 -7.27
C SER A 117 -31.51 -5.22 -6.16
N PHE A 118 -32.28 -5.41 -5.10
CA PHE A 118 -32.21 -4.58 -3.90
C PHE A 118 -31.63 -5.41 -2.76
N ASP A 119 -30.71 -4.83 -2.00
CA ASP A 119 -30.18 -5.46 -0.80
C ASP A 119 -31.18 -5.39 0.37
N GLU A 120 -30.80 -5.95 1.52
CA GLU A 120 -31.64 -5.96 2.74
C GLU A 120 -31.97 -4.56 3.26
N THR A 121 -31.20 -3.54 2.87
CA THR A 121 -31.43 -2.13 3.23
C THR A 121 -32.34 -1.40 2.22
N GLY A 122 -32.77 -2.09 1.16
CA GLY A 122 -33.51 -1.49 0.05
C GLY A 122 -32.64 -0.69 -0.92
N SER A 123 -31.30 -0.80 -0.81
CA SER A 123 -30.38 -0.13 -1.71
C SER A 123 -30.21 -0.95 -2.99
N PRO A 124 -30.21 -0.31 -4.17
CA PRO A 124 -30.08 -1.04 -5.42
C PRO A 124 -28.65 -1.57 -5.59
N SER A 125 -28.52 -2.75 -6.19
CA SER A 125 -27.28 -3.52 -6.33
C SER A 125 -27.18 -4.11 -7.75
N PHE A 126 -25.96 -4.22 -8.24
CA PHE A 126 -25.66 -4.76 -9.58
C PHE A 126 -24.94 -6.10 -9.48
N SER A 127 -25.34 -7.04 -10.33
CA SER A 127 -24.63 -8.30 -10.55
C SER A 127 -24.69 -8.74 -12.01
N LEU A 128 -23.73 -9.55 -12.45
CA LEU A 128 -23.78 -10.27 -13.72
C LEU A 128 -24.24 -11.71 -13.47
N GLU A 129 -25.21 -12.21 -14.24
CA GLU A 129 -25.74 -13.58 -14.12
C GLU A 129 -25.22 -14.55 -15.19
N ALA A 130 -24.28 -14.12 -16.04
CA ALA A 130 -23.58 -15.03 -16.94
C ALA A 130 -23.00 -16.25 -16.18
N LYS A 131 -23.11 -17.46 -16.74
CA LYS A 131 -22.62 -18.69 -16.10
C LYS A 131 -21.12 -18.63 -15.79
N GLN A 132 -20.34 -18.12 -16.74
CA GLN A 132 -18.90 -17.90 -16.60
C GLN A 132 -18.46 -16.81 -17.58
N ILE A 133 -17.58 -15.92 -17.13
CA ILE A 133 -16.95 -14.86 -17.91
C ILE A 133 -15.47 -15.21 -18.05
N SER A 134 -15.13 -15.86 -19.16
CA SER A 134 -13.76 -16.29 -19.46
C SER A 134 -13.37 -16.03 -20.93
N SER A 135 -14.30 -15.60 -21.76
CA SER A 135 -14.01 -15.29 -23.16
C SER A 135 -13.23 -13.98 -23.26
N MET A 136 -12.23 -13.95 -24.13
CA MET A 136 -11.44 -12.74 -24.38
C MET A 136 -12.33 -11.56 -24.79
N THR A 137 -13.34 -11.81 -25.62
CA THR A 137 -14.28 -10.78 -26.09
C THR A 137 -15.07 -10.15 -24.96
N ASP A 138 -15.49 -10.92 -23.97
CA ASP A 138 -16.24 -10.39 -22.82
C ASP A 138 -15.34 -9.63 -21.85
N ILE A 139 -14.13 -10.11 -21.63
CA ILE A 139 -13.12 -9.42 -20.79
C ILE A 139 -12.76 -8.06 -21.42
N GLU A 140 -12.46 -8.05 -22.71
CA GLU A 140 -12.14 -6.80 -23.43
C GLU A 140 -13.30 -5.82 -23.43
N LYS A 141 -14.55 -6.29 -23.60
CA LYS A 141 -15.73 -5.44 -23.48
C LYS A 141 -15.79 -4.78 -22.12
N ILE A 142 -15.66 -5.54 -21.03
CA ILE A 142 -15.71 -5.02 -19.66
C ILE A 142 -14.60 -3.99 -19.44
N LEU A 143 -13.38 -4.27 -19.88
CA LEU A 143 -12.24 -3.36 -19.75
C LEU A 143 -12.44 -2.04 -20.51
N ASN A 144 -13.22 -2.04 -21.60
CA ASN A 144 -13.50 -0.87 -22.44
C ASN A 144 -14.73 -0.04 -22.01
N ILE A 145 -15.49 -0.48 -21.00
CA ILE A 145 -16.64 0.26 -20.49
C ILE A 145 -16.27 1.68 -20.04
N PRO A 146 -15.20 1.92 -19.24
CA PRO A 146 -14.83 3.26 -18.81
C PRO A 146 -14.57 4.21 -19.98
N GLY A 147 -13.79 3.80 -20.98
CA GLY A 147 -13.52 4.60 -22.17
C GLY A 147 -14.79 4.94 -22.96
N THR A 148 -15.72 3.99 -23.07
CA THR A 148 -17.02 4.22 -23.72
C THR A 148 -17.85 5.25 -22.98
N ILE A 149 -17.97 5.11 -21.64
CA ILE A 149 -18.73 6.05 -20.80
C ILE A 149 -18.10 7.44 -20.82
N SER A 150 -16.77 7.52 -20.68
CA SER A 150 -15.99 8.76 -20.71
C SER A 150 -16.29 9.55 -21.99
N LYS A 151 -16.23 8.88 -23.15
CA LYS A 151 -16.49 9.49 -24.46
C LYS A 151 -17.93 9.96 -24.63
N GLU A 152 -18.90 9.14 -24.22
CA GLU A 152 -20.33 9.47 -24.35
C GLU A 152 -20.76 10.60 -23.43
N LYS A 153 -20.26 10.63 -22.19
CA LYS A 153 -20.62 11.63 -21.17
C LYS A 153 -19.70 12.85 -21.17
N LYS A 154 -18.60 12.83 -21.95
CA LYS A 154 -17.52 13.83 -21.91
C LYS A 154 -17.02 14.07 -20.48
N GLN A 155 -16.84 12.98 -19.73
CA GLN A 155 -16.51 13.02 -18.31
C GLN A 155 -15.22 12.27 -18.05
N GLN A 156 -14.31 12.88 -17.30
CA GLN A 156 -13.06 12.26 -16.90
C GLN A 156 -13.31 11.14 -15.89
N ILE A 157 -12.63 10.02 -16.07
CA ILE A 157 -12.67 8.86 -15.18
C ILE A 157 -11.25 8.54 -14.73
N CYS A 158 -11.07 8.29 -13.43
CA CYS A 158 -9.82 7.75 -12.90
C CYS A 158 -10.10 6.45 -12.14
N ILE A 159 -9.36 5.39 -12.47
CA ILE A 159 -9.50 4.07 -11.87
C ILE A 159 -8.24 3.69 -11.11
N ALA A 160 -8.35 3.49 -9.80
CA ALA A 160 -7.29 2.96 -8.97
C ALA A 160 -7.42 1.43 -8.82
N PHE A 161 -6.34 0.72 -9.14
CA PHE A 161 -6.17 -0.70 -8.85
C PHE A 161 -5.20 -0.87 -7.68
N ASP A 162 -5.69 -1.38 -6.55
CA ASP A 162 -4.89 -1.76 -5.39
C ASP A 162 -4.42 -3.21 -5.46
N GLU A 163 -3.24 -3.46 -4.89
CA GLU A 163 -2.48 -4.71 -5.03
C GLU A 163 -2.38 -5.18 -6.50
N PHE A 164 -2.06 -4.26 -7.42
CA PHE A 164 -2.01 -4.49 -8.87
C PHE A 164 -1.10 -5.63 -9.30
N GLN A 165 -0.08 -5.98 -8.52
CA GLN A 165 0.75 -7.13 -8.85
C GLN A 165 0.00 -8.47 -8.81
N GLU A 166 -1.19 -8.54 -8.19
CA GLU A 166 -1.98 -9.78 -8.14
C GLU A 166 -2.60 -10.13 -9.51
N ILE A 167 -2.55 -9.22 -10.51
CA ILE A 167 -3.01 -9.52 -11.87
C ILE A 167 -2.30 -10.72 -12.48
N GLU A 168 -0.99 -10.87 -12.24
CA GLU A 168 -0.19 -11.98 -12.78
C GLU A 168 -0.62 -13.33 -12.16
N ARG A 169 -1.18 -13.30 -10.95
CA ARG A 169 -1.72 -14.48 -10.25
C ARG A 169 -3.10 -14.85 -10.78
N ILE A 170 -3.91 -13.87 -11.17
CA ILE A 170 -5.26 -14.06 -11.70
C ILE A 170 -5.18 -14.72 -13.08
N ASP A 171 -4.43 -14.12 -14.00
CA ASP A 171 -4.08 -14.69 -15.30
C ASP A 171 -2.85 -13.97 -15.88
N PRO A 172 -1.82 -14.71 -16.35
CA PRO A 172 -0.61 -14.11 -16.92
C PRO A 172 -0.85 -13.18 -18.13
N PHE A 173 -1.91 -13.40 -18.89
CA PHE A 173 -2.26 -12.63 -20.09
C PHE A 173 -3.16 -11.42 -19.78
N MET A 174 -3.63 -11.27 -18.53
CA MET A 174 -4.51 -10.17 -18.15
C MET A 174 -3.88 -8.79 -18.41
N ILE A 175 -2.57 -8.66 -18.20
CA ILE A 175 -1.82 -7.44 -18.49
C ILE A 175 -1.87 -7.06 -19.98
N ASN A 176 -1.92 -8.03 -20.89
CA ASN A 176 -2.03 -7.79 -22.33
C ASN A 176 -3.43 -7.25 -22.68
N TRP A 177 -4.49 -7.85 -22.14
CA TRP A 177 -5.86 -7.34 -22.34
C TRP A 177 -6.05 -5.94 -21.77
N MET A 178 -5.53 -5.68 -20.57
CA MET A 178 -5.56 -4.35 -19.97
C MET A 178 -4.81 -3.35 -20.82
N ARG A 179 -3.64 -3.70 -21.37
CA ARG A 179 -2.84 -2.79 -22.22
C ARG A 179 -3.61 -2.44 -23.49
N SER A 180 -4.15 -3.47 -24.15
CA SER A 180 -4.92 -3.33 -25.38
C SER A 180 -6.12 -2.39 -25.20
N ALA A 181 -6.88 -2.58 -24.12
CA ALA A 181 -8.02 -1.73 -23.79
C ALA A 181 -7.59 -0.32 -23.43
N PHE A 182 -6.72 -0.17 -22.43
CA PHE A 182 -6.46 1.11 -21.76
C PHE A 182 -5.78 2.14 -22.66
N GLN A 183 -4.91 1.72 -23.57
CA GLN A 183 -4.18 2.63 -24.46
C GLN A 183 -5.08 3.39 -25.45
N THR A 184 -6.32 2.95 -25.65
CA THR A 184 -7.29 3.57 -26.57
C THR A 184 -8.33 4.43 -25.85
N GLN A 185 -8.27 4.52 -24.52
CA GLN A 185 -9.29 5.20 -23.73
C GLN A 185 -8.92 6.66 -23.50
N ASP A 186 -9.60 7.55 -24.20
CA ASP A 186 -9.48 8.98 -23.98
C ASP A 186 -10.17 9.41 -22.67
N ASN A 187 -9.56 10.36 -21.95
CA ASN A 187 -10.04 10.89 -20.67
C ASN A 187 -10.26 9.82 -19.58
N VAL A 188 -9.57 8.67 -19.68
CA VAL A 188 -9.48 7.66 -18.61
C VAL A 188 -8.04 7.54 -18.15
N SER A 189 -7.81 7.76 -16.85
CA SER A 189 -6.50 7.61 -16.23
C SER A 189 -6.49 6.47 -15.20
N TYR A 190 -5.32 5.90 -14.94
CA TYR A 190 -5.18 4.76 -14.04
C TYR A 190 -4.17 5.02 -12.94
N ILE A 191 -4.49 4.58 -11.73
CA ILE A 191 -3.56 4.57 -10.60
C ILE A 191 -3.28 3.13 -10.20
N PHE A 192 -2.02 2.73 -10.22
CA PHE A 192 -1.61 1.38 -9.85
C PHE A 192 -0.88 1.40 -8.51
N LEU A 193 -1.43 0.69 -7.53
CA LEU A 193 -0.86 0.56 -6.19
C LEU A 193 -0.41 -0.89 -6.01
N GLY A 194 0.77 -1.09 -5.43
CA GLY A 194 1.24 -2.43 -5.16
C GLY A 194 2.22 -2.49 -4.00
N SER A 195 2.08 -3.51 -3.16
CA SER A 195 2.93 -3.70 -1.99
C SER A 195 4.24 -4.42 -2.33
N LYS A 196 4.27 -5.23 -3.39
CA LYS A 196 5.45 -5.98 -3.85
C LYS A 196 6.22 -5.17 -4.90
N GLN A 197 7.17 -4.37 -4.44
CA GLN A 197 7.97 -3.45 -5.28
C GLN A 197 8.67 -4.13 -6.47
N SER A 198 9.18 -5.37 -6.29
CA SER A 198 9.85 -6.10 -7.37
C SER A 198 8.91 -6.45 -8.51
N LEU A 199 7.69 -6.92 -8.20
CA LEU A 199 6.69 -7.27 -9.21
C LEU A 199 6.18 -6.02 -9.93
N MET A 200 5.86 -4.96 -9.18
CA MET A 200 5.47 -3.67 -9.77
C MET A 200 6.55 -3.14 -10.73
N ARG A 201 7.83 -3.22 -10.34
CA ARG A 201 8.94 -2.84 -11.23
C ARG A 201 9.02 -3.71 -12.49
N ASN A 202 8.77 -5.01 -12.38
CA ASN A 202 8.75 -5.89 -13.54
C ASN A 202 7.60 -5.51 -14.49
N ILE A 203 6.42 -5.18 -13.96
CA ILE A 203 5.24 -4.76 -14.72
C ILE A 203 5.49 -3.44 -15.46
N PHE A 204 6.01 -2.40 -14.79
CA PHE A 204 6.07 -1.04 -15.37
C PHE A 204 7.43 -0.66 -15.97
N SER A 205 8.51 -1.36 -15.62
CA SER A 205 9.89 -0.97 -16.01
C SER A 205 10.67 -2.04 -16.77
N SER A 206 10.09 -3.21 -17.02
CA SER A 206 10.71 -4.22 -17.90
C SER A 206 10.35 -3.95 -19.35
N THR A 207 11.35 -3.87 -20.24
CA THR A 207 11.14 -3.63 -21.68
C THR A 207 10.29 -4.69 -22.38
N ASN A 208 10.17 -5.87 -21.77
CA ASN A 208 9.36 -6.97 -22.30
C ASN A 208 7.93 -6.97 -21.77
N SER A 209 7.59 -6.05 -20.86
CA SER A 209 6.25 -5.96 -20.28
C SER A 209 5.33 -5.15 -21.20
N PRO A 210 4.07 -5.56 -21.42
CA PRO A 210 3.07 -4.74 -22.11
C PRO A 210 2.84 -3.37 -21.44
N PHE A 211 3.12 -3.25 -20.14
CA PHE A 211 2.97 -2.01 -19.38
C PHE A 211 4.27 -1.19 -19.28
N TYR A 212 5.31 -1.55 -20.04
CA TYR A 212 6.53 -0.74 -20.11
C TYR A 212 6.19 0.71 -20.48
N GLU A 213 6.62 1.65 -19.64
CA GLU A 213 6.36 3.09 -19.77
C GLU A 213 4.88 3.49 -19.91
N PHE A 214 3.94 2.62 -19.51
CA PHE A 214 2.50 2.90 -19.56
C PHE A 214 2.05 3.97 -18.56
N ALA A 215 2.73 4.04 -17.41
CA ALA A 215 2.37 4.92 -16.30
C ALA A 215 3.61 5.60 -15.70
N ILE A 216 3.44 6.85 -15.25
CA ILE A 216 4.48 7.62 -14.57
C ILE A 216 4.80 6.96 -13.24
N LYS A 217 6.09 6.79 -12.94
CA LYS A 217 6.53 6.31 -11.63
C LYS A 217 6.46 7.45 -10.63
N MET A 218 5.72 7.24 -9.53
CA MET A 218 5.70 8.17 -8.39
C MET A 218 6.26 7.48 -7.15
N ASP A 219 7.40 7.96 -6.67
CA ASP A 219 8.04 7.46 -5.45
C ASP A 219 7.38 8.05 -4.20
N ILE A 220 6.77 7.20 -3.36
CA ILE A 220 6.22 7.64 -2.08
C ILE A 220 7.29 7.50 -0.99
N LYS A 221 7.85 8.65 -0.62
CA LYS A 221 8.92 8.75 0.37
C LYS A 221 8.41 8.55 1.81
N PRO A 222 9.31 8.27 2.76
CA PRO A 222 8.99 8.41 4.19
C PRO A 222 8.47 9.82 4.48
N ILE A 223 7.57 9.93 5.46
CA ILE A 223 7.10 11.24 5.91
C ILE A 223 8.27 11.93 6.62
N SER A 224 8.38 13.25 6.46
CA SER A 224 9.48 13.99 7.07
C SER A 224 9.44 13.88 8.61
N TYR A 225 10.62 13.96 9.21
CA TYR A 225 10.77 13.96 10.67
C TYR A 225 9.89 15.03 11.31
N ASN A 226 9.98 16.28 10.83
CA ASN A 226 9.27 17.42 11.38
C ASN A 226 7.74 17.24 11.29
N ASP A 227 7.25 16.66 10.19
CA ASP A 227 5.83 16.40 10.01
C ASP A 227 5.30 15.36 10.99
N LEU A 228 6.02 14.25 11.17
CA LEU A 228 5.63 13.22 12.13
C LEU A 228 5.78 13.69 13.57
N PHE A 229 6.82 14.47 13.86
CA PHE A 229 7.04 15.07 15.17
C PHE A 229 5.85 15.96 15.56
N GLY A 230 5.48 16.90 14.68
CA GLY A 230 4.34 17.78 14.88
C GLY A 230 3.02 17.01 15.00
N PHE A 231 2.83 15.98 14.18
CA PHE A 231 1.64 15.10 14.25
C PHE A 231 1.54 14.34 15.57
N ILE A 232 2.63 13.75 16.06
CA ILE A 232 2.62 13.05 17.35
C ILE A 232 2.30 14.04 18.47
N LYS A 233 3.01 15.18 18.49
CA LYS A 233 2.82 16.21 19.52
C LYS A 233 1.38 16.72 19.55
N SER A 234 0.78 16.99 18.39
CA SER A 234 -0.61 17.44 18.33
C SER A 234 -1.61 16.40 18.85
N LYS A 235 -1.37 15.10 18.59
CA LYS A 235 -2.24 14.00 19.07
C LYS A 235 -2.24 13.85 20.59
N PHE A 236 -1.10 14.09 21.24
CA PHE A 236 -1.02 14.11 22.70
C PHE A 236 -1.75 15.34 23.28
N VAL A 237 -1.55 16.52 22.69
CA VAL A 237 -2.24 17.76 23.09
C VAL A 237 -3.76 17.65 22.91
N GLU A 238 -4.23 17.03 21.81
CA GLU A 238 -5.66 16.75 21.57
C GLU A 238 -6.30 15.83 22.64
N GLN A 239 -5.49 15.09 23.39
CA GLN A 239 -5.93 14.23 24.50
C GLN A 239 -5.55 14.81 25.86
N GLU A 240 -5.16 16.08 25.93
CA GLU A 240 -4.76 16.77 27.17
C GLU A 240 -3.57 16.09 27.89
N MET A 241 -2.76 15.34 27.13
CA MET A 241 -1.57 14.63 27.64
C MET A 241 -0.27 15.33 27.24
N HIS A 242 0.73 15.26 28.12
CA HIS A 242 2.07 15.74 27.84
C HIS A 242 3.00 14.62 27.34
N VAL A 243 3.74 14.90 26.28
CA VAL A 243 4.84 14.07 25.79
C VAL A 243 6.09 14.93 25.58
N SER A 244 7.24 14.45 26.05
CA SER A 244 8.52 15.15 25.91
C SER A 244 9.09 14.98 24.50
N ASP A 245 9.80 16.01 24.03
CA ASP A 245 10.43 16.01 22.71
C ASP A 245 11.41 14.83 22.56
N LYS A 246 12.20 14.53 23.61
CA LYS A 246 13.09 13.35 23.71
C LYS A 246 12.35 12.03 23.44
N THR A 247 11.11 11.91 23.92
CA THR A 247 10.29 10.72 23.71
C THR A 247 9.85 10.59 22.25
N ILE A 248 9.41 11.69 21.64
CA ILE A 248 9.02 11.72 20.23
C ILE A 248 10.23 11.39 19.35
N ASP A 249 11.39 11.97 19.63
CA ASP A 249 12.65 11.69 18.94
C ASP A 249 12.99 10.19 19.00
N GLY A 250 12.83 9.58 20.18
CA GLY A 250 13.00 8.15 20.37
C GLY A 250 12.06 7.29 19.51
N ILE A 251 10.78 7.68 19.40
CA ILE A 251 9.81 7.02 18.52
C ILE A 251 10.26 7.12 17.06
N LEU A 252 10.60 8.31 16.59
CA LEU A 252 10.96 8.58 15.19
C LEU A 252 12.28 7.90 14.79
N GLN A 253 13.25 7.86 15.71
CA GLN A 253 14.52 7.17 15.49
C GLN A 253 14.33 5.66 15.34
N VAL A 254 13.55 5.02 16.23
CA VAL A 254 13.34 3.56 16.18
C VAL A 254 12.43 3.16 15.04
N SER A 255 11.41 3.97 14.73
CA SER A 255 10.49 3.70 13.62
C SER A 255 11.06 4.06 12.25
N GLU A 256 12.21 4.73 12.20
CA GLU A 256 12.83 5.27 10.97
C GLU A 256 11.84 6.14 10.16
N CYS A 257 11.00 6.92 10.86
CA CYS A 257 9.92 7.73 10.27
C CYS A 257 8.95 6.92 9.38
N HIS A 258 8.86 5.60 9.59
CA HIS A 258 7.93 4.76 8.85
C HIS A 258 6.49 5.02 9.35
N PRO A 259 5.53 5.43 8.51
CA PRO A 259 4.21 5.92 8.95
C PRO A 259 3.45 4.95 9.87
N HIS A 260 3.32 3.68 9.47
CA HIS A 260 2.65 2.66 10.27
C HIS A 260 3.32 2.41 11.62
N PHE A 261 4.64 2.18 11.63
CA PHE A 261 5.37 1.89 12.88
C PHE A 261 5.43 3.12 13.79
N THR A 262 5.56 4.31 13.22
CA THR A 262 5.52 5.57 14.00
C THR A 262 4.23 5.68 14.79
N GLN A 263 3.06 5.49 14.15
CA GLN A 263 1.78 5.51 14.85
C GLN A 263 1.61 4.36 15.85
N TYR A 264 2.09 3.16 15.51
CA TYR A 264 2.06 2.03 16.45
C TYR A 264 2.90 2.30 17.70
N PHE A 265 4.12 2.82 17.54
CA PHE A 265 5.03 3.09 18.65
C PHE A 265 4.50 4.26 19.49
N ALA A 266 4.01 5.32 18.85
CA ALA A 266 3.33 6.41 19.54
C ALA A 266 2.10 5.92 20.33
N SER A 267 1.33 4.96 19.79
CA SER A 267 0.22 4.35 20.50
C SER A 267 0.66 3.61 21.77
N VAL A 268 1.76 2.84 21.71
CA VAL A 268 2.31 2.14 22.88
C VAL A 268 2.85 3.13 23.91
N VAL A 269 3.57 4.16 23.47
CA VAL A 269 4.07 5.23 24.36
C VAL A 269 2.92 5.97 25.03
N PHE A 270 1.86 6.31 24.28
CA PHE A 270 0.65 6.93 24.84
C PHE A 270 0.06 6.09 25.96
N ASN A 271 -0.07 4.77 25.75
CA ASN A 271 -0.57 3.88 26.80
C ASN A 271 0.38 3.84 28.00
N CYS A 272 1.70 3.80 27.80
CA CYS A 272 2.66 3.83 28.91
C CYS A 272 2.50 5.09 29.77
N ILE A 273 2.45 6.27 29.14
CA ILE A 273 2.29 7.54 29.85
C ILE A 273 0.93 7.58 30.57
N ARG A 274 -0.14 7.13 29.91
CA ARG A 274 -1.50 7.07 30.49
C ARG A 274 -1.56 6.13 31.70
N ASP A 275 -0.81 5.05 31.67
CA ASP A 275 -0.74 4.06 32.75
C ASP A 275 0.21 4.51 33.88
N GLY A 276 0.81 5.70 33.79
CA GLY A 276 1.61 6.33 34.85
C GLY A 276 3.13 6.15 34.75
N GLU A 277 3.63 5.61 33.63
CA GLU A 277 5.07 5.42 33.42
C GLU A 277 5.79 6.77 33.28
N ASN A 278 6.92 6.95 33.98
CA ASN A 278 7.69 8.18 33.93
C ASN A 278 8.51 8.29 32.64
N GLN A 279 8.11 9.19 31.75
CA GLN A 279 8.80 9.43 30.47
C GLN A 279 10.21 10.06 30.61
N GLU A 280 10.53 10.64 31.76
CA GLU A 280 11.86 11.22 32.04
C GLU A 280 12.86 10.17 32.57
N ALA A 281 12.41 8.95 32.88
CA ALA A 281 13.29 7.88 33.31
C ALA A 281 14.24 7.43 32.18
N ASP A 282 15.50 7.18 32.51
CA ASP A 282 16.53 6.79 31.52
C ASP A 282 16.17 5.51 30.75
N ASN A 283 15.46 4.58 31.40
CA ASN A 283 15.03 3.32 30.82
C ASN A 283 13.69 3.41 30.08
N PHE A 284 13.03 4.57 30.02
CA PHE A 284 11.68 4.68 29.43
C PHE A 284 11.64 4.20 27.97
N ARG A 285 12.69 4.54 27.19
CA ARG A 285 12.84 4.07 25.81
C ARG A 285 12.89 2.54 25.71
N GLU A 286 13.69 1.92 26.56
CA GLU A 286 13.84 0.47 26.59
C GLU A 286 12.53 -0.20 27.02
N LEU A 287 11.84 0.39 27.99
CA LEU A 287 10.57 -0.11 28.52
C LEU A 287 9.50 -0.23 27.42
N TRP A 288 9.21 0.85 26.69
CA TRP A 288 8.18 0.78 25.64
C TRP A 288 8.64 -0.06 24.44
N LEU A 289 9.93 -0.05 24.12
CA LEU A 289 10.46 -0.86 23.02
C LEU A 289 10.36 -2.36 23.33
N ASN A 290 10.69 -2.76 24.55
CA ASN A 290 10.55 -4.15 25.00
C ASN A 290 9.09 -4.59 25.02
N LYS A 291 8.14 -3.72 25.42
CA LYS A 291 6.69 -4.01 25.30
C LYS A 291 6.31 -4.34 23.84
N ILE A 292 6.84 -3.60 22.86
CA ILE A 292 6.59 -3.84 21.43
C ILE A 292 7.25 -5.13 20.94
N ILE A 293 8.53 -5.33 21.27
CA ILE A 293 9.30 -6.49 20.83
C ILE A 293 8.68 -7.78 21.37
N ASN A 294 8.40 -7.83 22.68
CA ASN A 294 7.84 -9.01 23.35
C ASN A 294 6.49 -9.44 22.75
N GLY A 295 5.69 -8.48 22.27
CA GLY A 295 4.43 -8.78 21.58
C GLY A 295 4.59 -9.52 20.23
N GLN A 296 5.79 -9.54 19.64
CA GLN A 296 6.08 -10.16 18.34
C GLN A 296 7.24 -11.17 18.37
N SER A 297 7.94 -11.32 19.50
CA SER A 297 9.14 -12.16 19.62
C SER A 297 8.95 -13.60 19.13
N VAL A 298 7.83 -14.25 19.44
CA VAL A 298 7.54 -15.62 18.99
C VAL A 298 7.47 -15.71 17.46
N ILE A 299 6.83 -14.72 16.82
CA ILE A 299 6.71 -14.66 15.36
C ILE A 299 8.08 -14.42 14.73
N PHE A 300 8.88 -13.50 15.29
CA PHE A 300 10.22 -13.22 14.79
C PHE A 300 11.17 -14.40 14.95
N GLN A 301 11.11 -15.10 16.08
CA GLN A 301 11.88 -16.32 16.32
C GLN A 301 11.53 -17.38 15.28
N ASN A 302 10.24 -17.65 15.04
CA ASN A 302 9.81 -18.63 14.04
C ASN A 302 10.30 -18.29 12.62
N ILE A 303 10.23 -17.01 12.22
CA ILE A 303 10.74 -16.56 10.91
C ILE A 303 12.27 -16.72 10.84
N PHE A 304 12.97 -16.29 11.90
CA PHE A 304 14.41 -16.37 12.00
C PHE A 304 14.90 -17.82 11.96
N ASP A 305 14.15 -18.74 12.56
CA ASP A 305 14.51 -20.14 12.61
C ASP A 305 14.45 -20.84 11.24
N GLN A 306 13.59 -20.35 10.36
CA GLN A 306 13.49 -20.81 8.97
C GLN A 306 14.61 -20.29 8.05
N LEU A 307 15.50 -19.42 8.55
CA LEU A 307 16.64 -18.91 7.80
C LEU A 307 17.86 -19.81 7.95
N SER A 308 18.61 -20.00 6.87
CA SER A 308 19.91 -20.69 6.94
C SER A 308 20.92 -19.86 7.75
N ASN A 309 21.96 -20.49 8.28
CA ASN A 309 22.98 -19.82 9.10
C ASN A 309 23.59 -18.58 8.40
N ASN A 310 23.84 -18.66 7.08
CA ASN A 310 24.37 -17.53 6.32
C ASN A 310 23.31 -16.43 6.12
N GLN A 311 22.03 -16.79 5.95
CA GLN A 311 20.93 -15.81 5.90
C GLN A 311 20.78 -15.08 7.23
N ARG A 312 20.81 -15.80 8.36
CA ARG A 312 20.76 -15.23 9.71
C ARG A 312 21.88 -14.21 9.95
N ARG A 313 23.13 -14.59 9.61
CA ARG A 313 24.31 -13.70 9.74
C ARG A 313 24.15 -12.42 8.95
N VAL A 314 23.77 -12.51 7.67
CA VAL A 314 23.56 -11.33 6.82
C VAL A 314 22.40 -10.48 7.36
N PHE A 315 21.33 -11.11 7.85
CA PHE A 315 20.16 -10.40 8.35
C PHE A 315 20.43 -9.64 9.66
N ILE A 316 21.14 -10.26 10.61
CA ILE A 316 21.63 -9.59 11.83
C ILE A 316 22.57 -8.44 11.46
N LEU A 317 23.48 -8.68 10.51
CA LEU A 317 24.42 -7.66 10.08
C LEU A 317 23.71 -6.42 9.52
N LEU A 318 22.67 -6.61 8.69
CA LEU A 318 21.85 -5.50 8.19
C LEU A 318 21.11 -4.72 9.30
N ALA A 319 20.92 -5.32 10.48
CA ALA A 319 20.35 -4.61 11.62
C ALA A 319 21.37 -3.70 12.31
N ILE A 320 22.66 -4.07 12.29
CA ILE A 320 23.74 -3.43 13.04
C ILE A 320 24.50 -2.40 12.20
N LEU A 321 24.66 -2.65 10.90
CA LEU A 321 25.37 -1.72 10.01
C LEU A 321 24.67 -0.36 9.95
N ASP A 322 25.47 0.70 10.02
CA ASP A 322 24.99 2.05 9.74
C ASP A 322 24.86 2.25 8.23
N GLU A 323 24.06 3.22 7.80
CA GLU A 323 23.85 3.53 6.37
C GLU A 323 25.15 3.86 5.61
N LYS A 324 26.20 4.23 6.35
CA LYS A 324 27.54 4.54 5.83
C LYS A 324 28.43 3.31 5.65
N ASP A 325 28.06 2.17 6.23
CA ASP A 325 28.86 0.95 6.14
C ASP A 325 28.51 0.16 4.88
N GLU A 326 29.53 -0.13 4.06
CA GLU A 326 29.34 -0.93 2.86
C GLU A 326 29.32 -2.43 3.18
N LEU A 327 28.16 -3.06 3.00
CA LEU A 327 27.95 -4.50 3.18
C LEU A 327 28.97 -5.37 2.42
N PHE A 328 29.42 -4.90 1.26
CA PHE A 328 30.34 -5.63 0.37
C PHE A 328 31.82 -5.36 0.65
N SER A 329 32.16 -4.41 1.53
CA SER A 329 33.55 -4.08 1.84
C SER A 329 34.31 -5.27 2.42
N GLU A 330 35.57 -5.43 2.03
CA GLU A 330 36.45 -6.48 2.57
C GLU A 330 36.57 -6.40 4.09
N LYS A 331 36.64 -5.19 4.63
CA LYS A 331 36.64 -4.92 6.07
C LYS A 331 35.43 -5.53 6.78
N THR A 332 34.23 -5.33 6.23
CA THR A 332 32.99 -5.89 6.80
C THR A 332 32.91 -7.40 6.61
N ARG A 333 33.31 -7.92 5.45
CA ARG A 333 33.34 -9.36 5.19
C ARG A 333 34.28 -10.11 6.12
N ALA A 334 35.48 -9.59 6.34
CA ALA A 334 36.47 -10.15 7.26
C ALA A 334 35.99 -10.08 8.73
N LYS A 335 35.48 -8.92 9.15
CA LYS A 335 35.00 -8.69 10.52
C LYS A 335 33.84 -9.63 10.90
N TYR A 336 32.89 -9.84 10.00
CA TYR A 336 31.68 -10.63 10.26
C TYR A 336 31.70 -12.05 9.66
N LYS A 337 32.86 -12.50 9.15
CA LYS A 337 33.06 -13.84 8.56
C LYS A 337 31.98 -14.18 7.52
N LEU A 338 31.69 -13.24 6.63
CA LEU A 338 30.69 -13.38 5.58
C LEU A 338 31.19 -14.28 4.45
N PRO A 339 30.29 -14.98 3.74
CA PRO A 339 30.67 -15.76 2.55
C PRO A 339 31.11 -14.84 1.39
N ALA A 340 31.56 -15.44 0.30
CA ALA A 340 31.92 -14.71 -0.92
C ALA A 340 30.78 -13.81 -1.43
N SER A 341 31.13 -12.72 -2.14
CA SER A 341 30.17 -11.71 -2.60
C SER A 341 29.03 -12.27 -3.48
N SER A 342 29.30 -13.31 -4.27
CA SER A 342 28.29 -14.03 -5.06
C SER A 342 27.24 -14.71 -4.17
N SER A 343 27.67 -15.33 -3.07
CA SER A 343 26.76 -15.92 -2.08
C SER A 343 25.94 -14.88 -1.33
N ILE A 344 26.52 -13.71 -1.02
CA ILE A 344 25.80 -12.59 -0.39
C ILE A 344 24.67 -12.11 -1.30
N ASN A 345 24.91 -11.95 -2.60
CA ASN A 345 23.85 -11.56 -3.55
C ASN A 345 22.69 -12.56 -3.60
N THR A 346 22.99 -13.86 -3.58
CA THR A 346 21.96 -14.92 -3.53
C THR A 346 21.17 -14.86 -2.22
N ILE A 347 21.85 -14.62 -1.09
CA ILE A 347 21.22 -14.46 0.22
C ILE A 347 20.29 -13.24 0.24
N LEU A 348 20.75 -12.09 -0.26
CA LEU A 348 19.94 -10.86 -0.34
C LEU A 348 18.70 -11.06 -1.21
N LYS A 349 18.83 -11.73 -2.36
CA LYS A 349 17.68 -12.10 -3.20
C LYS A 349 16.70 -13.00 -2.46
N ALA A 350 17.18 -13.97 -1.69
CA ALA A 350 16.33 -14.85 -0.88
C ALA A 350 15.61 -14.08 0.25
N LEU A 351 16.28 -13.15 0.94
CA LEU A 351 15.69 -12.32 1.98
C LEU A 351 14.65 -11.34 1.42
N ILE A 352 14.89 -10.78 0.23
CA ILE A 352 13.89 -9.96 -0.51
C ILE A 352 12.69 -10.82 -0.89
N LYS A 353 12.91 -12.03 -1.40
CA LYS A 353 11.82 -12.95 -1.77
C LYS A 353 10.97 -13.34 -0.55
N LYS A 354 11.57 -13.42 0.62
CA LYS A 354 10.90 -13.65 1.92
C LYS A 354 10.27 -12.37 2.52
N ASP A 355 10.33 -11.23 1.82
CA ASP A 355 9.81 -9.93 2.27
C ASP A 355 10.39 -9.43 3.60
N LEU A 356 11.64 -9.82 3.92
CA LEU A 356 12.32 -9.40 5.15
C LEU A 356 13.09 -8.10 4.99
N ILE A 357 13.60 -7.86 3.78
CA ILE A 357 14.38 -6.68 3.42
C ILE A 357 13.92 -6.13 2.07
N HIS A 358 14.23 -4.86 1.82
CA HIS A 358 14.12 -4.23 0.50
C HIS A 358 15.42 -3.54 0.12
N LYS A 359 15.59 -3.26 -1.17
CA LYS A 359 16.72 -2.48 -1.69
C LYS A 359 16.34 -1.00 -1.66
N ALA A 360 17.16 -0.18 -1.00
CA ALA A 360 17.03 1.27 -0.94
C ALA A 360 18.24 1.90 -1.63
N ASP A 361 18.09 2.29 -2.89
CA ASP A 361 19.16 2.78 -3.76
C ASP A 361 20.39 1.86 -3.79
N LYS A 362 21.46 2.22 -3.05
CA LYS A 362 22.73 1.49 -2.97
C LYS A 362 22.82 0.56 -1.75
N SER A 363 21.83 0.57 -0.85
CA SER A 363 21.83 -0.22 0.39
C SER A 363 20.63 -1.16 0.49
N TYR A 364 20.61 -1.98 1.54
CA TYR A 364 19.52 -2.89 1.87
C TYR A 364 18.99 -2.56 3.25
N LYS A 365 17.67 -2.46 3.39
CA LYS A 365 17.01 -2.09 4.66
C LYS A 365 16.05 -3.18 5.09
N ILE A 366 15.97 -3.40 6.40
CA ILE A 366 15.01 -4.33 7.01
C ILE A 366 13.62 -3.69 6.94
N ASN A 367 12.62 -4.46 6.49
CA ASN A 367 11.27 -3.94 6.27
C ASN A 367 10.54 -3.58 7.57
N ASN A 368 10.81 -4.33 8.65
CA ASN A 368 10.16 -4.18 9.95
C ASN A 368 11.15 -3.63 10.99
N PRO A 369 11.03 -2.37 11.43
CA PRO A 369 11.90 -1.78 12.45
C PRO A 369 11.84 -2.50 13.80
N VAL A 370 10.71 -3.13 14.14
CA VAL A 370 10.63 -3.97 15.35
C VAL A 370 11.49 -5.21 15.20
N PHE A 371 11.47 -5.86 14.04
CA PHE A 371 12.32 -7.02 13.78
C PHE A 371 13.80 -6.61 13.78
N LYS A 372 14.13 -5.43 13.23
CA LYS A 372 15.48 -4.83 13.34
C LYS A 372 15.90 -4.64 14.81
N ALA A 373 15.02 -4.12 15.65
CA ALA A 373 15.30 -3.95 17.08
C ALA A 373 15.46 -5.30 17.80
N TRP A 374 14.63 -6.28 17.50
CA TRP A 374 14.73 -7.64 18.03
C TRP A 374 16.06 -8.32 17.63
N LEU A 375 16.48 -8.20 16.37
CA LEU A 375 17.77 -8.75 15.90
C LEU A 375 18.97 -8.18 16.66
N LYS A 376 18.91 -6.91 17.11
CA LYS A 376 19.96 -6.30 17.92
C LYS A 376 20.05 -6.87 19.35
N GLN A 377 19.01 -7.57 19.80
CA GLN A 377 19.00 -8.26 21.10
C GLN A 377 19.55 -9.68 21.02
N ILE A 378 19.63 -10.25 19.81
CA ILE A 378 20.24 -11.57 19.60
C ILE A 378 21.75 -11.43 19.70
N LYS A 379 22.33 -12.12 20.68
CA LYS A 379 23.79 -12.17 20.91
C LYS A 379 24.48 -13.13 19.95
#